data_AF-A0A2T2TIZ0-F1
#
_entry.id   AF-A0A2T2TIZ0-F1
#
_cell.length_a   1.000
_cell.length_b   1.000
_cell.length_c   1.000
_cell.angle_alpha   90.00
_cell.angle_beta   90.00
_cell.angle_gamma   90.00
#
_symmetry.space_group_name_H-M   'P 1'
#
loop_
_entity.id
_entity.type
_entity.pdbx_description
1 polymer ?
#
loop_
_entity_poly.entity_id
_entity_poly.type
_entity_poly.pdbx_seq_one_letter_code
_entity_poly.pdbx_strand_id
1 'polypeptide(L)'
;MEGNFSNRVRDVISYSREEAIRLGHDYIGTEHLLLGIIREGEGIAIKILRNLGCDLIKLKEAVEDTVRSTGGSMSVGNIPLTKQAEKVLKITYLEAKLYKSDVIGTEHLLLSLLRD
;
A
#
# COMPACT_ATOMS: atom_id res chain seq x y z
N MET A 1 5.88 -9.88 -13.08
CA MET A 1 4.50 -9.36 -13.12
C MET A 1 4.47 -8.18 -14.08
N GLU A 2 4.08 -8.40 -15.33
CA GLU A 2 3.84 -7.30 -16.27
C GLU A 2 2.35 -6.94 -16.23
N GLY A 3 1.94 -6.27 -15.16
CA GLY A 3 0.65 -5.60 -15.09
C GLY A 3 0.81 -4.15 -15.51
N ASN A 4 -0.17 -3.58 -16.22
CA ASN A 4 -0.19 -2.16 -16.57
C ASN A 4 -0.52 -1.30 -15.34
N PHE A 5 0.39 -1.31 -14.35
CA PHE A 5 0.28 -0.46 -13.18
C PHE A 5 0.33 1.00 -13.60
N SER A 6 -0.53 1.82 -12.99
CA SER A 6 -0.42 3.27 -13.12
C SER A 6 0.89 3.76 -12.51
N ASN A 7 1.39 4.91 -12.97
CA ASN A 7 2.56 5.55 -12.35
C ASN A 7 2.33 5.77 -10.85
N ARG A 8 1.11 6.19 -10.47
CA ARG A 8 0.72 6.35 -9.07
C ARG A 8 0.86 5.06 -8.24
N VAL A 9 0.48 3.91 -8.77
CA VAL A 9 0.67 2.64 -8.04
C VAL A 9 2.16 2.28 -7.92
N ARG A 10 2.99 2.61 -8.92
CA ARG A 10 4.44 2.45 -8.80
C ARG A 10 5.01 3.37 -7.70
N ASP A 11 4.53 4.61 -7.64
CA ASP A 11 4.91 5.58 -6.60
C ASP A 11 4.49 5.07 -5.21
N VAL A 12 3.26 4.55 -5.07
CA VAL A 12 2.79 3.91 -3.83
C VAL A 12 3.72 2.78 -3.39
N ILE A 13 4.15 1.90 -4.29
CA ILE A 13 5.07 0.80 -3.96
C ILE A 13 6.45 1.35 -3.52
N SER A 14 6.94 2.41 -4.17
CA SER A 14 8.18 3.09 -3.77
C SER A 14 8.04 3.68 -2.37
N TYR A 15 6.97 4.44 -2.11
CA TYR A 15 6.71 5.01 -0.79
C TYR A 15 6.54 3.94 0.27
N SER A 16 5.90 2.80 -0.03
CA SER A 16 5.75 1.69 0.90
C SER A 16 7.10 1.14 1.36
N ARG A 17 8.08 1.06 0.46
CA ARG A 17 9.46 0.67 0.80
C ARG A 17 10.11 1.70 1.71
N GLU A 18 9.96 2.98 1.41
CA GLU A 18 10.51 4.06 2.25
C GLU A 18 9.86 4.08 3.64
N GLU A 19 8.56 3.83 3.74
CA GLU A 19 7.86 3.73 5.02
C GLU A 19 8.32 2.53 5.84
N ALA A 20 8.57 1.38 5.21
CA ALA A 20 9.17 0.22 5.88
C ALA A 20 10.55 0.57 6.46
N ILE A 21 11.42 1.23 5.69
CA ILE A 21 12.73 1.70 6.16
C ILE A 21 12.57 2.68 7.33
N ARG A 22 11.67 3.66 7.18
CA ARG A 22 11.42 4.70 8.19
C ARG A 22 10.93 4.10 9.51
N LEU A 23 10.14 3.04 9.45
CA LEU A 23 9.60 2.33 10.62
C LEU A 23 10.57 1.25 11.16
N GLY A 24 11.72 1.03 10.51
CA GLY A 24 12.71 0.03 10.93
C GLY A 24 12.30 -1.40 10.62
N HIS A 25 11.45 -1.61 9.62
CA HIS A 25 11.01 -2.92 9.16
C HIS A 25 11.86 -3.40 8.00
N ASP A 26 12.27 -4.68 8.06
CA ASP A 26 13.04 -5.36 7.02
C ASP A 26 12.14 -6.05 5.97
N TYR A 27 10.83 -5.76 5.99
CA TYR A 27 9.84 -6.26 5.02
C TYR A 27 8.82 -5.18 4.64
N ILE A 28 8.18 -5.34 3.47
CA ILE A 28 7.03 -4.52 3.04
C ILE A 28 5.74 -5.33 3.27
N GLY A 29 5.06 -4.99 4.37
CA GLY A 29 3.71 -5.48 4.71
C GLY A 29 2.57 -4.67 4.07
N THR A 30 1.32 -5.08 4.33
CA THR A 30 0.11 -4.41 3.82
C THR A 30 -0.11 -3.05 4.46
N GLU A 31 0.32 -2.87 5.70
CA GLU A 31 0.35 -1.61 6.41
C GLU A 31 1.22 -0.57 5.69
N HIS A 32 2.34 -0.99 5.12
CA HIS A 32 3.23 -0.09 4.38
C HIS A 32 2.63 0.29 3.03
N LEU A 33 1.90 -0.63 2.39
CA LEU A 33 1.11 -0.34 1.19
C LEU A 33 0.04 0.72 1.47
N LEU A 34 -0.67 0.60 2.59
CA LEU A 34 -1.63 1.61 3.02
C LEU A 34 -0.98 2.96 3.33
N LEU A 35 0.15 2.97 4.06
CA LEU A 35 0.93 4.18 4.30
C LEU A 35 1.45 4.79 2.99
N GLY A 36 1.83 3.97 2.01
CA GLY A 36 2.22 4.39 0.67
C GLY A 36 1.07 5.07 -0.09
N ILE A 37 -0.16 4.55 0.02
CA ILE A 37 -1.36 5.21 -0.53
C ILE A 37 -1.56 6.57 0.14
N ILE A 38 -1.52 6.62 1.48
CA ILE A 38 -1.70 7.86 2.25
C ILE A 38 -0.64 8.89 1.87
N ARG A 39 0.61 8.45 1.67
CA ARG A 39 1.74 9.30 1.30
C ARG A 39 1.71 9.78 -0.15
N GLU A 40 1.23 8.96 -1.08
CA GLU A 40 0.96 9.41 -2.46
C GLU A 40 -0.05 10.56 -2.48
N GLY A 41 -1.02 10.54 -1.54
CA GLY A 41 -1.81 11.70 -1.14
C GLY A 41 -2.88 12.14 -2.15
N GLU A 42 -2.96 11.48 -3.28
CA GLU A 42 -3.87 11.76 -4.38
C GLU A 42 -4.47 10.44 -4.94
N GLY A 43 -4.93 10.45 -6.19
CA GLY A 43 -5.55 9.28 -6.81
C GLY A 43 -6.98 9.00 -6.32
N ILE A 44 -7.53 7.88 -6.77
CA ILE A 44 -8.92 7.50 -6.49
C ILE A 44 -9.03 6.90 -5.08
N ALA A 45 -8.01 6.17 -4.61
CA ALA A 45 -7.98 5.63 -3.24
C ALA A 45 -8.16 6.72 -2.18
N ILE A 46 -7.41 7.83 -2.30
CA ILE A 46 -7.52 8.95 -1.36
C ILE A 46 -8.87 9.65 -1.46
N LYS A 47 -9.42 9.80 -2.67
CA LYS A 47 -10.78 10.33 -2.84
C LYS A 47 -11.82 9.46 -2.16
N ILE A 48 -11.72 8.12 -2.28
CA ILE A 48 -12.61 7.18 -1.60
C ILE A 48 -12.50 7.35 -0.08
N LEU A 49 -11.29 7.33 0.49
CA LEU A 49 -11.08 7.49 1.93
C LEU A 49 -11.67 8.82 2.46
N ARG A 50 -11.42 9.93 1.75
CA ARG A 50 -11.99 11.24 2.12
C ARG A 50 -13.52 11.26 2.01
N ASN A 51 -14.09 10.67 0.97
CA ASN A 51 -15.54 10.59 0.79
C ASN A 51 -16.22 9.73 1.86
N LEU A 52 -15.51 8.76 2.43
CA LEU A 52 -15.95 7.97 3.59
C LEU A 52 -15.78 8.71 4.92
N GLY A 53 -15.30 9.95 4.92
CA GLY A 53 -15.07 10.75 6.12
C GLY A 53 -13.82 10.35 6.90
N CYS A 54 -12.90 9.59 6.31
CA CYS A 54 -11.65 9.23 6.96
C CYS A 54 -10.70 10.44 7.04
N ASP A 55 -10.25 10.75 8.25
CA ASP A 55 -9.13 11.66 8.48
C ASP A 55 -7.82 10.91 8.19
N LEU A 56 -7.13 11.28 7.11
CA LEU A 56 -5.92 10.61 6.65
C LEU A 56 -4.76 10.74 7.66
N ILE A 57 -4.73 11.83 8.44
CA ILE A 57 -3.69 12.04 9.45
C ILE A 57 -3.90 11.04 10.58
N LYS A 58 -5.13 10.95 11.10
CA LYS A 58 -5.48 9.98 12.15
C LYS A 58 -5.33 8.53 11.66
N LEU A 59 -5.68 8.25 10.41
CA LEU A 59 -5.50 6.93 9.83
C LEU A 59 -4.02 6.54 9.78
N LYS A 60 -3.16 7.47 9.35
CA LYS A 60 -1.71 7.26 9.34
C LYS A 60 -1.19 6.96 10.75
N GLU A 61 -1.55 7.78 11.73
CA GLU A 61 -1.14 7.59 13.14
C GLU A 61 -1.60 6.22 13.68
N ALA A 62 -2.86 5.86 13.45
CA ALA A 62 -3.40 4.57 13.90
C ALA A 62 -2.67 3.36 13.28
N VAL A 63 -2.31 3.45 11.99
CA VAL A 63 -1.51 2.41 11.33
C VAL A 63 -0.12 2.36 11.95
N GLU A 64 0.59 3.49 12.05
CA GLU A 64 1.94 3.55 12.63
C GLU A 64 2.01 2.98 14.05
N ASP A 65 1.03 3.30 14.90
CA ASP A 65 0.99 2.83 16.28
C ASP A 65 0.77 1.32 16.39
N THR A 66 0.05 0.73 15.43
CA THR A 66 -0.15 -0.72 15.35
C THR A 66 1.17 -1.44 15.02
N VAL A 67 2.04 -0.83 14.23
CA VAL A 67 3.29 -1.45 13.76
C VAL A 67 4.56 -1.07 14.52
N ARG A 68 4.54 -0.04 15.37
CA ARG A 68 5.72 0.41 16.13
C ARG A 68 6.34 -0.68 17.03
N SER A 69 5.55 -1.70 17.39
CA SER A 69 5.97 -2.80 18.30
C SER A 69 6.73 -3.94 17.61
N THR A 70 6.82 -3.97 16.27
CA THR A 70 7.39 -5.08 15.50
C THR A 70 8.80 -4.83 14.93
N GLY A 71 9.44 -3.71 15.28
CA GLY A 71 10.76 -3.31 14.76
C GLY A 71 11.90 -4.28 15.10
N GLY A 72 12.28 -5.10 14.13
CA GLY A 72 13.46 -5.98 14.17
C GLY A 72 14.75 -5.27 13.71
N SER A 73 15.89 -5.92 13.96
CA SER A 73 17.22 -5.37 13.67
C SER A 73 17.38 -5.00 12.20
N MET A 74 17.81 -3.76 11.92
CA MET A 74 17.94 -3.22 10.57
C MET A 74 18.87 -4.04 9.67
N SER A 75 18.34 -4.58 8.57
CA SER A 75 19.14 -5.01 7.42
C SER A 75 18.99 -3.97 6.30
N VAL A 76 20.02 -3.15 6.11
CA VAL A 76 20.09 -2.18 5.00
C VAL A 76 20.31 -2.97 3.71
N GLY A 77 19.23 -3.34 3.04
CA GLY A 77 19.26 -4.22 1.87
C GLY A 77 17.97 -4.24 1.06
N ASN A 78 17.83 -5.25 0.20
CA ASN A 78 16.63 -5.46 -0.60
C ASN A 78 15.48 -5.91 0.30
N ILE A 79 14.54 -5.00 0.60
CA ILE A 79 13.38 -5.26 1.45
C ILE A 79 12.34 -6.07 0.67
N PRO A 80 12.10 -7.35 0.99
CA PRO A 80 11.11 -8.17 0.33
C PRO A 80 9.69 -7.77 0.73
N LEU A 81 8.72 -8.09 -0.12
CA LEU A 81 7.30 -8.05 0.23
C LEU A 81 6.95 -9.26 1.12
N THR A 82 6.05 -9.07 2.08
CA THR A 82 5.48 -10.22 2.79
C THR A 82 4.60 -11.04 1.84
N LYS A 83 4.39 -12.33 2.17
CA LYS A 83 3.46 -13.18 1.38
C LYS A 83 2.07 -12.56 1.24
N GLN A 84 1.62 -11.85 2.27
CA GLN A 84 0.35 -11.14 2.28
C GLN A 84 0.38 -9.92 1.35
N ALA A 85 1.42 -9.10 1.41
CA ALA A 85 1.57 -7.96 0.50
C ALA A 85 1.68 -8.41 -0.97
N GLU A 86 2.41 -9.50 -1.25
CA GLU A 86 2.45 -10.11 -2.59
C GLU A 86 1.07 -10.58 -3.05
N LYS A 87 0.29 -11.19 -2.15
CA LYS A 87 -1.08 -11.63 -2.43
C LYS A 87 -1.98 -10.43 -2.75
N VAL A 88 -1.90 -9.35 -1.97
CA VAL A 88 -2.65 -8.10 -2.23
C VAL A 88 -2.33 -7.56 -3.62
N LEU A 89 -1.06 -7.51 -4.03
CA LEU A 89 -0.67 -7.06 -5.37
C LEU A 89 -1.20 -7.98 -6.49
N LYS A 90 -1.26 -9.30 -6.24
CA LYS A 90 -1.91 -10.26 -7.17
C LYS A 90 -3.42 -10.00 -7.27
N ILE A 91 -4.09 -9.78 -6.15
CA ILE A 91 -5.54 -9.49 -6.11
C ILE A 91 -5.82 -8.16 -6.81
N THR A 92 -4.97 -7.15 -6.60
CA THR A 92 -5.08 -5.83 -7.24
C THR A 92 -5.12 -5.95 -8.78
N TYR A 93 -4.30 -6.83 -9.34
CA TYR A 93 -4.33 -7.14 -10.77
C TYR A 93 -5.64 -7.82 -11.21
N LEU A 94 -6.16 -8.76 -10.40
CA LEU A 94 -7.42 -9.44 -10.68
C LEU A 94 -8.63 -8.50 -10.57
N GLU A 95 -8.62 -7.58 -9.62
CA GLU A 95 -9.67 -6.57 -9.48
C GLU A 95 -9.69 -5.64 -10.69
N ALA A 96 -8.54 -5.12 -11.14
CA ALA A 96 -8.49 -4.31 -12.35
C ALA A 96 -9.10 -5.04 -13.56
N LYS A 97 -8.82 -6.35 -13.71
CA LYS A 97 -9.47 -7.17 -14.74
C LYS A 97 -10.97 -7.33 -14.54
N LEU A 98 -11.42 -7.56 -13.31
CA LEU A 98 -12.84 -7.71 -12.97
C LEU A 98 -13.64 -6.44 -13.31
N TYR A 99 -13.06 -5.27 -13.02
CA TYR A 99 -13.64 -3.97 -13.34
C TYR A 99 -13.40 -3.54 -14.80
N LYS A 100 -12.77 -4.39 -15.63
CA LYS A 100 -12.42 -4.11 -17.03
C LYS A 100 -11.61 -2.82 -17.19
N SER A 101 -10.73 -2.54 -16.24
CA SER A 101 -9.83 -1.39 -16.29
C SER A 101 -8.56 -1.77 -17.06
N ASP A 102 -8.20 -0.95 -18.05
CA ASP A 102 -6.95 -1.09 -18.81
C ASP A 102 -5.70 -0.75 -17.98
N VAL A 103 -5.89 -0.03 -16.87
CA VAL A 103 -4.85 0.43 -15.97
C VAL A 103 -5.15 0.00 -14.54
N ILE A 104 -4.13 -0.49 -13.85
CA ILE A 104 -4.22 -0.83 -12.43
C ILE A 104 -4.00 0.45 -11.61
N GLY A 105 -5.11 1.05 -11.19
CA GLY A 105 -5.15 2.25 -10.36
C GLY A 105 -5.07 1.99 -8.86
N THR A 106 -4.93 3.07 -8.09
CA THR A 106 -4.86 3.09 -6.62
C THR A 106 -6.11 2.51 -5.94
N GLU A 107 -7.26 2.63 -6.58
CA GLU A 107 -8.56 2.14 -6.12
C GLU A 107 -8.62 0.61 -6.05
N HIS A 108 -8.04 -0.08 -7.03
CA HIS A 108 -7.92 -1.54 -7.00
C HIS A 108 -6.99 -1.98 -5.87
N LEU A 109 -5.91 -1.22 -5.64
CA LEU A 109 -4.99 -1.54 -4.54
C LEU A 109 -5.68 -1.35 -3.18
N LEU A 110 -6.43 -0.25 -3.01
CA LEU A 110 -7.20 0.00 -1.79
C LEU A 110 -8.27 -1.07 -1.56
N LEU A 111 -9.04 -1.43 -2.58
CA LEU A 111 -10.06 -2.48 -2.50
C LEU A 111 -9.44 -3.83 -2.11
N SER A 112 -8.29 -4.17 -2.70
CA SER A 112 -7.56 -5.40 -2.39
C SER A 112 -7.02 -5.42 -0.95
N LEU A 113 -6.58 -4.28 -0.41
CA LEU A 113 -6.17 -4.15 0.99
C LEU A 113 -7.33 -4.32 1.98
N LEU A 114 -8.56 -3.96 1.59
CA LEU A 114 -9.75 -4.07 2.44
C LEU A 114 -10.39 -5.47 2.42
N ARG A 115 -9.99 -6.36 1.51
CA ARG A 115 -10.52 -7.72 1.37
C ARG A 115 -9.73 -8.78 2.14
N ASP A 116 -8.52 -8.46 2.59
CA ASP A 116 -7.62 -9.33 3.36
C ASP A 116 -7.68 -8.99 4.85
#